data_AF-A0A358UW48-F1
#
_entry.id   AF-A0A358UW48-F1
#
_cell.length_a   1.000
_cell.length_b   1.000
_cell.length_c   1.000
_cell.angle_alpha   90.00
_cell.angle_beta   90.00
_cell.angle_gamma   90.00
#
_symmetry.space_group_name_H-M   'P 1'
#
loop_
_entity.id
_entity.type
_entity.pdbx_description
1 polymer ?
#
loop_
_entity_poly.entity_id
_entity_poly.type
_entity_poly.pdbx_seq_one_letter_code
_entity_poly.pdbx_strand_id
1 'polypeptide(L)' 'MKKLSGEPIVVTGFMVPLDSGKRTLDFVIVPDMARCWFCDAPDQSRSIYCRGAFGDVESEYDRPIRAYGIIDIF' A
#
# COMPACT_ATOMS: atom_id res chain seq x y z
N MET A 1 -4.06 4.24 -18.63
CA MET A 1 -4.28 3.77 -17.25
C MET A 1 -5.49 4.41 -16.56
N LYS A 2 -5.99 5.60 -16.96
CA LYS A 2 -7.22 6.23 -16.41
C LYS A 2 -8.50 5.35 -16.39
N LYS A 3 -8.54 4.25 -17.14
CA LYS A 3 -9.69 3.34 -17.21
C LYS A 3 -9.96 2.57 -15.92
N LEU A 4 -9.01 2.49 -14.99
CA LEU A 4 -9.18 1.81 -13.70
C LEU A 4 -9.63 2.74 -12.56
N SER A 5 -9.59 4.07 -12.75
CA SER A 5 -9.98 5.00 -11.69
C SER A 5 -11.45 4.83 -11.33
N GLY A 6 -11.77 4.73 -10.05
CA GLY A 6 -13.11 4.48 -9.54
C GLY A 6 -13.51 3.00 -9.48
N GLU A 7 -12.68 2.08 -9.98
CA GLU A 7 -12.98 0.65 -9.96
C GLU A 7 -12.59 0.00 -8.62
N PRO A 8 -13.37 -0.99 -8.14
CA PRO A 8 -12.95 -1.82 -7.02
C PRO A 8 -11.83 -2.76 -7.47
N ILE A 9 -10.74 -2.78 -6.72
CA ILE A 9 -9.60 -3.65 -6.99
C ILE A 9 -9.15 -4.41 -5.74
N VAL A 10 -8.42 -5.50 -5.99
CA VAL A 10 -7.62 -6.18 -4.97
C VAL A 10 -6.16 -6.08 -5.37
N VAL A 11 -5.33 -5.55 -4.48
CA VAL A 11 -3.88 -5.47 -4.65
C VAL A 11 -3.22 -6.38 -3.62
N THR A 12 -2.19 -7.11 -4.04
CA THR A 12 -1.34 -7.88 -3.15
C THR A 12 0.07 -7.30 -3.17
N GLY A 13 0.65 -7.07 -2.00
CA GLY A 13 2.01 -6.54 -1.87
C GLY A 13 2.38 -6.32 -0.41
N PHE A 14 3.57 -5.78 -0.19
CA PHE A 14 4.10 -5.51 1.14
C PHE A 14 3.66 -4.15 1.64
N MET A 15 3.24 -4.09 2.90
CA MET A 15 2.83 -2.87 3.57
C MET A 15 4.06 -2.12 4.08
N VAL A 16 4.10 -0.81 3.81
CA VAL A 16 5.04 0.13 4.42
C VAL A 16 4.22 1.19 5.13
N PRO A 17 4.04 1.08 6.47
CA PRO A 17 3.34 2.10 7.25
C PRO A 17 4.05 3.45 7.15
N LEU A 18 3.27 4.53 7.07
CA LEU A 18 3.81 5.90 7.04
C LEU A 18 3.89 6.53 8.44
N ASP A 19 3.46 5.79 9.46
CA ASP A 19 3.62 6.12 10.87
C ASP A 19 4.42 5.04 11.61
N SER A 20 4.86 5.36 12.82
CA SER A 20 5.67 4.46 13.66
C SER A 20 4.82 3.54 14.57
N GLY A 21 3.54 3.37 14.27
CA GLY A 21 2.58 2.65 15.10
C GLY A 21 2.50 1.15 14.81
N LYS A 22 1.98 0.38 15.79
CA LYS A 22 1.50 -1.00 15.54
C LYS A 22 0.24 -1.04 14.67
N ARG A 23 -0.43 0.10 14.56
CA ARG A 23 -1.60 0.32 13.72
C ARG A 23 -1.37 1.58 12.93
N THR A 24 -1.77 1.58 11.68
CA THR A 24 -1.55 2.68 10.75
C THR A 24 -2.83 3.01 9.98
N LEU A 25 -3.07 4.31 9.76
CA LEU A 25 -4.16 4.75 8.88
C LEU A 25 -3.71 4.84 7.42
N ASP A 26 -2.45 5.21 7.21
CA ASP A 26 -1.87 5.57 5.93
C ASP A 26 -0.62 4.73 5.66
N PHE A 27 -0.63 3.97 4.56
CA PHE A 27 0.46 3.07 4.21
C PHE A 27 0.65 2.98 2.70
N VAL A 28 1.81 2.49 2.29
CA VAL A 28 2.11 2.21 0.88
C VAL A 28 2.19 0.71 0.67
N ILE A 29 1.59 0.22 -0.41
CA ILE A 29 1.78 -1.14 -0.89
C ILE A 29 2.87 -1.12 -1.96
N VAL A 30 3.90 -1.94 -1.76
CA VAL A 30 5.01 -2.13 -2.69
C VAL A 30 5.14 -3.60 -3.10
N PRO A 31 5.67 -3.91 -4.29
CA PRO A 31 5.81 -5.29 -4.77
C PRO A 31 6.89 -6.07 -4.02
N ASP A 32 7.84 -5.39 -3.38
CA ASP A 32 8.99 -5.97 -2.72
C ASP A 32 9.43 -5.10 -1.55
N MET A 33 9.50 -5.68 -0.35
CA MET A 33 9.89 -4.96 0.87
C MET A 33 11.36 -4.53 0.87
N ALA A 34 12.23 -5.26 0.16
CA ALA A 34 13.65 -4.92 0.08
C ALA A 34 13.87 -3.51 -0.50
N ARG A 35 12.98 -3.07 -1.40
CA ARG A 35 13.05 -1.77 -2.06
C ARG A 35 12.71 -0.56 -1.20
N CYS A 36 12.08 -0.73 -0.03
CA CYS A 36 11.83 0.41 0.85
C CYS A 36 12.85 0.55 1.99
N TRP A 37 13.46 -0.56 2.43
CA TRP A 37 14.34 -0.55 3.61
C TRP A 37 15.82 -0.81 3.30
N PHE A 38 16.13 -1.51 2.21
CA PHE A 38 17.49 -1.99 1.92
C PHE A 38 18.01 -1.58 0.55
N CYS A 39 17.14 -1.06 -0.33
CA CYS A 39 17.47 -0.59 -1.67
C CYS A 39 16.73 0.72 -1.97
N ASP A 40 16.91 1.24 -3.18
CA ASP A 40 16.19 2.42 -3.65
C ASP A 40 14.68 2.22 -3.64
N ALA A 41 13.97 3.27 -3.19
CA ALA A 41 12.52 3.31 -3.20
C ALA A 41 11.97 2.96 -4.59
N PRO A 42 10.87 2.19 -4.66
CA PRO A 42 10.25 1.87 -5.94
C PRO A 42 9.78 3.16 -6.64
N ASP A 43 9.83 3.16 -7.98
CA ASP A 43 9.22 4.21 -8.79
C ASP A 43 7.73 4.35 -8.44
N GLN A 44 7.18 5.56 -8.59
CA GLN A 44 5.79 5.87 -8.23
C GLN A 44 4.78 4.96 -8.93
N SER A 45 5.08 4.55 -10.17
CA SER A 45 4.24 3.61 -10.94
C SER A 45 4.15 2.20 -10.32
N ARG A 46 5.01 1.89 -9.35
CA ARG A 46 5.13 0.60 -8.67
C ARG A 46 4.75 0.67 -7.20
N SER A 47 4.15 1.77 -6.76
CA SER A 47 3.68 1.97 -5.39
C SER A 47 2.21 2.38 -5.39
N ILE A 48 1.47 1.91 -4.39
CA ILE A 48 0.08 2.32 -4.21
C ILE A 48 -0.07 2.88 -2.81
N TYR A 49 -0.47 4.15 -2.72
CA TYR A 49 -0.88 4.74 -1.46
C TYR A 49 -2.26 4.19 -1.07
N CYS A 50 -2.39 3.81 0.20
CA CYS A 50 -3.61 3.25 0.77
C CYS A 50 -3.96 3.98 2.05
N ARG A 51 -5.26 4.20 2.25
CA ARG A 51 -5.84 4.73 3.48
C ARG A 51 -6.91 3.79 4.01
N GLY A 52 -6.86 3.49 5.30
CA GLY A 52 -7.86 2.65 5.97
C GLY A 52 -9.26 3.27 5.93
N ALA A 53 -10.23 2.56 5.33
CA ALA A 53 -11.60 3.07 5.18
C ALA A 53 -12.40 3.11 6.50
N PHE A 54 -12.03 2.29 7.49
CA PHE A 54 -12.75 2.11 8.75
C PHE A 54 -11.86 2.37 9.97
N GLY A 55 -10.83 3.18 9.82
CA GLY A 55 -9.83 3.47 10.85
C GLY A 55 -8.48 2.84 10.57
N ASP A 56 -7.66 2.76 11.60
CA ASP A 56 -6.31 2.21 11.54
C ASP A 56 -6.32 0.68 11.37
N VAL A 57 -5.35 0.17 10.62
CA VAL A 57 -5.14 -1.26 10.36
C VAL A 57 -3.87 -1.73 11.03
N GLU A 58 -3.80 -3.00 11.44
CA GLU A 58 -2.60 -3.56 12.04
C GLU A 58 -1.45 -3.61 11.02
N SER A 59 -0.27 -3.17 11.43
CA SER A 59 0.93 -3.17 10.60
C SER A 59 1.44 -4.60 10.43
N GLU A 60 1.66 -5.03 9.18
CA GLU A 60 2.17 -6.35 8.83
C GLU A 60 3.47 -6.23 8.03
N TYR A 61 4.57 -6.72 8.60
CA TYR A 61 5.91 -6.56 8.05
C TYR A 61 6.52 -7.88 7.54
N ASP A 62 5.97 -9.03 7.91
CA ASP A 62 6.63 -10.31 7.63
C ASP A 62 6.13 -10.97 6.34
N ARG A 63 4.97 -10.52 5.84
CA ARG A 63 4.32 -11.11 4.67
C ARG A 63 3.54 -10.07 3.85
N PRO A 64 3.29 -10.32 2.56
CA PRO A 64 2.44 -9.46 1.77
C PRO A 64 0.99 -9.50 2.28
N ILE A 65 0.35 -8.35 2.26
CA ILE A 65 -1.07 -8.17 2.56
C ILE A 65 -1.91 -8.15 1.29
N ARG A 66 -3.22 -8.36 1.44
CA ARG A 66 -4.22 -8.12 0.40
C ARG A 66 -5.05 -6.91 0.79
N ALA A 67 -4.99 -5.84 0.01
CA ALA A 67 -5.84 -4.66 0.19
C ALA A 67 -6.96 -4.66 -0.85
N TYR A 68 -8.18 -4.45 -0.37
CA TYR A 68 -9.36 -4.23 -1.20
C TYR A 68 -9.81 -2.78 -1.04
N GLY A 69 -10.12 -2.12 -2.16
CA GLY A 69 -10.59 -0.74 -2.14
C GLY A 69 -10.91 -0.22 -3.52
N ILE A 70 -11.29 1.05 -3.57
CA ILE A 70 -11.46 1.81 -4.81
C ILE A 70 -10.11 2.45 -5.15
N ILE A 71 -9.67 2.33 -6.40
CA ILE A 71 -8.44 2.97 -6.85
C ILE A 71 -8.72 4.30 -7.52
N ASP A 72 -7.92 5.31 -7.19
CA ASP A 72 -7.89 6.57 -7.90
C ASP A 72 -6.53 6.77 -8.58
N ILE A 73 -6.55 7.21 -9.84
CA ILE A 73 -5.34 7.44 -10.65
C ILE A 73 -5.32 8.91 -11.08
N PHE A 74 -4.40 9.67 -10.52
CA PHE A 74 -4.24 11.10 -10.76
C PHE A 74 -3.13 11.38 -11.79
#